data_AF-A0A9X0EZY1-F1
#
_entry.id   AF-A0A9X0EZY1-F1
#
_cell.length_a   1.000
_cell.length_b   1.000
_cell.length_c   1.000
_cell.angle_alpha   90.00
_cell.angle_beta   90.00
_cell.angle_gamma   90.00
#
_symmetry.space_group_name_H-M   'P 1'
#
loop_
_entity.id
_entity.type
_entity.pdbx_description
1 polymer ?
#
loop_
_entity_poly.entity_id
_entity_poly.type
_entity_poly.pdbx_seq_one_letter_code
_entity_poly.pdbx_strand_id
1 'polypeptide(L)'
;MRGNKKEEQIQKIMLMQEEIKLWIQYVFQQWESKKQEQCNSFPKLAYIETVAFESSEAYQEIQRLSVELMRDMTTYKREKLLVQVTELHQHMQSIVSAVLETIQKYSVS
;
A
#
# COMPACT_ATOMS: atom_id res chain seq x y z
N MET A 1 -31.70 -2.05 -5.51
CA MET A 1 -30.43 -2.72 -5.15
C MET A 1 -29.15 -2.02 -5.67
N ARG A 2 -29.20 -0.79 -6.20
CA ARG A 2 -28.00 -0.10 -6.76
C ARG A 2 -27.16 0.68 -5.74
N GLY A 3 -27.73 1.02 -4.58
CA GLY A 3 -27.03 1.77 -3.52
C GLY A 3 -25.91 0.98 -2.83
N ASN A 4 -26.06 -0.34 -2.74
CA ASN A 4 -25.11 -1.17 -1.98
C ASN A 4 -23.76 -1.31 -2.70
N LYS A 5 -23.77 -1.61 -4.01
CA LYS A 5 -22.54 -1.79 -4.80
C LYS A 5 -21.65 -0.55 -4.82
N LYS A 6 -22.25 0.65 -4.86
CA LYS A 6 -21.53 1.92 -4.86
C LYS A 6 -20.75 2.12 -3.56
N GLU A 7 -21.40 1.87 -2.43
CA GLU A 7 -20.79 2.06 -1.10
C GLU A 7 -19.76 0.96 -0.81
N GLU A 8 -20.04 -0.29 -1.19
CA GLU A 8 -19.07 -1.40 -1.12
C GLU A 8 -17.77 -1.09 -1.88
N GLN A 9 -17.87 -0.51 -3.09
CA GLN A 9 -16.70 -0.10 -3.87
C GLN A 9 -15.90 1.01 -3.17
N ILE A 10 -16.58 2.00 -2.59
CA ILE A 10 -15.92 3.08 -1.84
C ILE A 10 -15.21 2.52 -0.61
N GLN A 11 -15.90 1.69 0.18
CA GLN A 11 -15.34 1.05 1.36
C GLN A 11 -14.11 0.21 1.00
N LYS A 12 -14.18 -0.57 -0.07
CA LYS A 12 -13.05 -1.37 -0.55
C LYS A 12 -11.85 -0.49 -0.93
N ILE A 13 -12.07 0.63 -1.62
CA ILE A 13 -11.00 1.58 -1.95
C ILE A 13 -10.37 2.16 -0.68
N MET A 14 -11.19 2.59 0.28
CA MET A 14 -10.69 3.14 1.55
C MET A 14 -9.86 2.13 2.34
N LEU A 15 -10.34 0.89 2.44
CA LEU A 15 -9.62 -0.18 3.13
C LEU A 15 -8.25 -0.43 2.49
N MET A 16 -8.19 -0.53 1.15
CA MET A 16 -6.91 -0.72 0.46
C MET A 16 -5.96 0.47 0.64
N GLN A 17 -6.48 1.70 0.66
CA GLN A 17 -5.66 2.89 0.94
C GLN A 17 -5.07 2.87 2.36
N GLU A 18 -5.87 2.47 3.35
CA GLU A 18 -5.42 2.34 4.73
C GLU A 18 -4.38 1.23 4.89
N GLU A 19 -4.61 0.06 4.28
CA GLU A 19 -3.65 -1.05 4.27
C GLU A 19 -2.31 -0.65 3.64
N ILE A 20 -2.32 0.02 2.48
CA ILE A 20 -1.09 0.53 1.85
C ILE A 20 -0.33 1.46 2.81
N LYS A 21 -1.03 2.37 3.49
CA LYS A 21 -0.40 3.29 4.46
C LYS A 21 0.25 2.53 5.62
N LEU A 22 -0.45 1.55 6.19
CA LEU A 22 0.07 0.72 7.27
C LEU A 22 1.30 -0.08 6.81
N TRP A 23 1.29 -0.58 5.58
CA TRP A 23 2.41 -1.30 4.98
C TRP A 23 3.64 -0.43 4.76
N ILE A 24 3.47 0.80 4.27
CA ILE A 24 4.58 1.76 4.14
C ILE A 24 5.20 2.02 5.52
N GLN A 25 4.36 2.28 6.52
CA GLN A 25 4.81 2.48 7.91
C GLN A 25 5.56 1.27 8.44
N TYR A 26 5.04 0.06 8.20
CA TYR A 26 5.68 -1.18 8.59
C TYR A 26 7.08 -1.30 7.98
N VAL A 27 7.22 -1.08 6.66
CA VAL A 27 8.52 -1.17 5.98
C VAL A 27 9.52 -0.19 6.58
N PHE A 28 9.12 1.06 6.81
CA PHE A 28 10.00 2.05 7.44
C PHE A 28 10.37 1.67 8.87
N GLN A 29 9.43 1.19 9.69
CA GLN A 29 9.72 0.73 11.04
C GLN A 29 10.70 -0.45 11.05
N GLN A 30 10.53 -1.42 10.15
CA GLN A 30 11.46 -2.53 10.02
C GLN A 30 12.86 -2.04 9.64
N TRP A 31 12.98 -1.14 8.66
CA TRP A 31 14.25 -0.54 8.29
C TRP A 31 14.90 0.20 9.46
N GLU A 32 14.14 1.05 10.16
CA GLU A 32 14.61 1.83 11.30
C GLU A 32 15.12 0.96 12.44
N SER A 33 14.42 -0.13 12.75
CA SER A 33 14.81 -1.06 13.81
C SER A 33 16.09 -1.84 13.48
N LYS A 34 16.25 -2.23 12.21
CA LYS A 34 17.36 -3.07 11.75
C LYS A 34 18.61 -2.30 11.33
N LYS A 35 18.51 -1.00 11.02
CA LYS A 35 19.66 -0.19 10.56
C LYS A 35 20.81 -0.08 11.58
N GLN A 36 20.54 -0.28 12.88
CA GLN A 36 21.53 -0.20 13.95
C GLN A 36 22.07 -1.57 14.39
N GLU A 37 21.52 -2.68 13.87
CA GLU A 37 22.01 -4.03 14.18
C GLU A 37 23.31 -4.32 13.41
N GLN A 38 24.29 -4.95 14.05
CA GLN A 38 25.57 -5.32 13.42
C GLN A 38 25.39 -6.23 12.20
N CYS A 39 24.33 -7.03 12.17
CA CYS A 39 23.97 -7.89 11.05
C CYS A 39 22.58 -7.49 10.53
N ASN A 40 22.52 -6.36 9.81
CA ASN A 40 21.27 -5.84 9.24
C ASN A 40 20.77 -6.81 8.16
N SER A 41 19.75 -7.60 8.50
CA SER A 41 19.07 -8.54 7.60
C SER A 41 17.92 -7.93 6.80
N PHE A 42 17.71 -6.61 6.90
CA PHE A 42 16.64 -5.95 6.19
C PHE A 42 16.92 -5.88 4.67
N PRO A 43 15.94 -6.18 3.79
CA PRO A 43 16.13 -6.08 2.35
C PRO A 43 16.11 -4.62 1.90
N LYS A 44 17.29 -3.99 1.78
CA LYS A 44 17.44 -2.58 1.38
C LYS A 44 16.68 -2.20 0.09
N LEU A 45 16.55 -3.14 -0.85
CA LEU A 45 15.76 -2.92 -2.08
C LEU A 45 14.28 -2.63 -1.77
N ALA A 46 13.67 -3.33 -0.81
CA ALA A 46 12.29 -3.08 -0.42
C ALA A 46 12.07 -1.67 0.17
N TYR A 47 13.07 -1.14 0.89
CA TYR A 47 13.03 0.25 1.37
C TYR A 47 13.09 1.24 0.20
N ILE A 48 14.01 1.04 -0.75
CA ILE A 48 14.14 1.91 -1.94
C ILE A 48 12.85 1.89 -2.76
N GLU A 49 12.29 0.70 -3.00
CA GLU A 49 11.02 0.55 -3.72
C GLU A 49 9.85 1.19 -2.97
N THR A 50 9.80 1.08 -1.63
CA THR A 50 8.78 1.76 -0.83
C THR A 50 8.87 3.27 -0.93
N VAL A 51 10.08 3.85 -0.89
CA VAL A 51 10.29 5.29 -1.06
C VAL A 51 9.85 5.72 -2.47
N ALA A 52 10.22 4.96 -3.50
CA ALA A 52 9.80 5.24 -4.87
C ALA A 52 8.27 5.16 -5.02
N PHE A 53 7.64 4.14 -4.43
CA PHE A 53 6.20 3.96 -4.40
C PHE A 53 5.50 5.14 -3.70
N GLU A 54 5.94 5.53 -2.50
CA GLU A 54 5.34 6.63 -1.74
C GLU A 54 5.46 7.96 -2.51
N SER A 55 6.55 8.17 -3.25
CA SER A 55 6.73 9.36 -4.09
C SER A 55 6.00 9.32 -5.43
N SER A 56 5.40 8.18 -5.80
CA SER A 56 4.77 8.00 -7.11
C SER A 56 3.52 8.86 -7.26
N GLU A 57 3.34 9.45 -8.43
CA GLU A 57 2.17 10.27 -8.74
C GLU A 57 0.87 9.49 -8.55
N ALA A 58 0.83 8.23 -8.98
CA ALA A 58 -0.35 7.37 -8.83
C ALA A 58 -0.77 7.17 -7.36
N TYR A 59 0.19 6.94 -6.46
CA TYR A 59 -0.12 6.82 -5.02
C TYR A 59 -0.56 8.16 -4.42
N GLN A 60 0.15 9.23 -4.76
CA GLN A 60 -0.16 10.59 -4.29
C GLN A 60 -1.54 11.07 -4.73
N GLU A 61 -1.94 10.76 -5.97
CA GLU A 61 -3.28 11.05 -6.49
C GLU A 61 -4.36 10.32 -5.69
N ILE A 62 -4.16 9.02 -5.45
CA ILE A 62 -5.11 8.20 -4.72
C ILE A 62 -5.22 8.64 -3.26
N GLN A 63 -4.11 9.02 -2.61
CA GLN A 63 -4.12 9.50 -1.23
C GLN A 63 -4.97 10.76 -1.03
N ARG A 64 -5.13 11.59 -2.06
CA ARG A 64 -5.91 12.84 -2.00
C ARG A 64 -7.42 12.62 -2.18
N LEU A 65 -7.86 11.41 -2.49
CA LEU A 65 -9.27 11.12 -2.75
C LEU A 65 -10.07 11.07 -1.45
N SER A 66 -11.12 11.88 -1.36
CA SER A 66 -12.10 11.81 -0.28
C SER A 66 -13.28 10.90 -0.62
N VAL A 67 -13.97 10.42 0.41
CA VAL A 67 -15.24 9.68 0.27
C VAL A 67 -16.27 10.48 -0.51
N GLU A 68 -16.38 11.78 -0.24
CA GLU A 68 -17.30 12.68 -0.94
C GLU A 68 -16.99 12.74 -2.43
N LEU A 69 -15.71 12.94 -2.78
CA LEU A 69 -15.27 12.97 -4.17
C LEU A 69 -15.58 11.64 -4.88
N MET A 70 -15.34 10.51 -4.23
CA MET A 70 -15.68 9.19 -4.78
C MET A 70 -17.20 8.97 -4.88
N ARG A 71 -18.00 9.54 -3.98
CA ARG A 71 -19.47 9.50 -4.10
C ARG A 71 -19.93 10.28 -5.33
N ASP A 72 -19.30 11.39 -5.66
CA ASP A 72 -19.67 12.23 -6.80
C ASP A 72 -19.14 11.71 -8.15
N MET A 73 -18.18 10.77 -8.14
CA MET A 73 -17.70 10.12 -9.35
C MET A 73 -18.78 9.31 -10.08
N THR A 74 -18.71 9.33 -11.42
CA THR A 74 -19.48 8.39 -12.25
C THR A 74 -19.06 6.95 -11.97
N THR A 75 -19.95 5.98 -12.26
CA THR A 75 -19.65 4.55 -12.09
C THR A 75 -18.37 4.16 -12.83
N TYR A 76 -18.22 4.60 -14.08
CA TYR A 76 -17.03 4.31 -14.89
C TYR A 76 -15.72 4.84 -14.25
N LYS A 77 -15.73 6.09 -13.76
CA LYS A 77 -14.55 6.67 -13.08
C LYS A 77 -14.20 5.90 -11.80
N ARG A 78 -15.21 5.51 -11.03
CA ARG A 78 -15.04 4.74 -9.79
C ARG A 78 -14.51 3.33 -10.05
N GLU A 79 -14.97 2.66 -11.10
CA GLU A 79 -14.47 1.35 -11.50
C GLU A 79 -13.02 1.42 -11.96
N LYS A 80 -12.66 2.43 -12.76
CA LYS A 80 -11.26 2.68 -13.15
C LYS A 80 -10.38 2.96 -11.93
N LEU A 81 -10.85 3.78 -11.00
CA LEU A 81 -10.15 4.06 -9.75
C LEU A 81 -9.93 2.78 -8.93
N LEU A 82 -10.95 1.93 -8.81
CA LEU A 82 -10.85 0.67 -8.07
C LEU A 82 -9.73 -0.22 -8.64
N VAL A 83 -9.60 -0.29 -9.97
CA VAL A 83 -8.52 -1.05 -10.62
C VAL A 83 -7.16 -0.46 -10.27
N GLN A 84 -6.99 0.86 -10.40
CA GLN A 84 -5.72 1.55 -10.06
C GLN A 84 -5.31 1.33 -8.60
N VAL A 85 -6.25 1.45 -7.66
CA VAL A 85 -5.98 1.22 -6.22
C VAL A 85 -5.61 -0.25 -5.99
N THR A 86 -6.23 -1.19 -6.69
CA THR A 86 -5.92 -2.63 -6.59
C THR A 86 -4.49 -2.92 -7.07
N GLU A 87 -4.06 -2.31 -8.18
CA GLU A 87 -2.69 -2.46 -8.71
C GLU A 87 -1.64 -1.91 -7.73
N LEU A 88 -1.89 -0.72 -7.17
CA LEU A 88 -1.02 -0.14 -6.14
C LEU A 88 -0.97 -0.99 -4.87
N HIS A 89 -2.12 -1.51 -4.45
CA HIS A 89 -2.22 -2.40 -3.30
C HIS A 89 -1.41 -3.67 -3.50
N GLN A 90 -1.54 -4.34 -4.65
CA GLN A 90 -0.76 -5.53 -5.00
C GLN A 90 0.74 -5.26 -5.07
N HIS A 91 1.13 -4.11 -5.61
CA HIS A 91 2.54 -3.70 -5.66
C HIS A 91 3.10 -3.55 -4.24
N MET A 92 2.44 -2.79 -3.38
CA MET A 92 2.90 -2.61 -1.99
C MET A 92 2.88 -3.93 -1.20
N GLN A 93 1.87 -4.79 -1.43
CA GLN A 93 1.80 -6.12 -0.83
C GLN A 93 3.02 -6.99 -1.23
N SER A 94 3.46 -6.88 -2.48
CA SER A 94 4.64 -7.63 -2.97
C SER A 94 5.91 -7.17 -2.26
N ILE A 95 6.08 -5.87 -2.06
CA ILE A 95 7.19 -5.30 -1.29
C ILE A 95 7.18 -5.82 0.15
N VAL A 96 6.04 -5.76 0.85
CA VAL A 96 5.92 -6.24 2.24
C VAL A 96 6.19 -7.74 2.34
N SER A 97 5.71 -8.53 1.38
CA SER A 97 5.96 -9.97 1.35
C SER A 97 7.46 -10.26 1.27
N ALA A 98 8.19 -9.55 0.42
CA ALA A 98 9.65 -9.66 0.33
C ALA A 98 10.36 -9.26 1.64
N VAL A 99 9.86 -8.23 2.35
CA VAL A 99 10.37 -7.87 3.69
C VAL A 99 10.18 -9.01 4.68
N LEU A 100 8.97 -9.57 4.77
CA LEU A 100 8.64 -10.65 5.69
C LEU A 100 9.45 -11.92 5.41
N GLU A 101 9.56 -12.33 4.14
CA GLU A 101 10.34 -13.50 3.73
C GLU A 101 11.81 -13.35 4.09
N THR A 102 12.38 -12.17 3.84
CA THR A 102 13.78 -11.90 4.16
C THR A 102 14.00 -11.95 5.67
N ILE A 103 13.17 -11.27 6.46
CA ILE A 103 13.30 -11.27 7.92
C ILE A 103 13.16 -12.70 8.48
N GLN A 104 12.18 -13.48 8.03
CA GLN A 104 12.01 -14.88 8.45
C GLN A 104 13.24 -15.72 8.15
N LYS A 105 13.80 -15.59 6.94
CA LYS A 105 14.99 -16.36 6.51
C LYS A 105 16.20 -16.13 7.42
N TYR A 106 16.38 -14.91 7.92
CA TYR A 106 17.52 -14.54 8.76
C TYR A 106 17.23 -14.52 10.26
N SER A 107 16.02 -14.89 10.70
CA SER A 107 15.66 -14.96 12.14
C SER A 107 15.97 -16.31 12.79
N VAL A 108 16.39 -17.33 12.05
CA VAL A 108 16.64 -18.70 12.55
C VAL A 108 18.12 -18.95 12.84
N SER A 109 18.83 -18.00 13.45
CA SER A 109 20.25 -18.16 13.84
C SER A 109 20.49 -17.76 15.29
#